data_AF-A0A7X7ASX0-F1
#
_entry.id   AF-A0A7X7ASX0-F1
#
_cell.length_a   1.000
_cell.length_b   1.000
_cell.length_c   1.000
_cell.angle_alpha   90.00
_cell.angle_beta   90.00
_cell.angle_gamma   90.00
#
_symmetry.space_group_name_H-M   'P 1'
#
loop_
_entity.id
_entity.type
_entity.pdbx_description
1 polymer ?
#
loop_
_entity_poly.entity_id
_entity_poly.type
_entity_poly.pdbx_seq_one_letter_code
_entity_poly.pdbx_strand_id
1 'polypeptide(L)' 'MILHLVTDKESPYYQSPVFDKLIAYVMANTRSCKLREVGKKRSVSIKNVTSVENAVAIMEQIKKQS' A
#
# COMPACT_ATOMS: atom_id res chain seq x y z
N MET A 1 3.34 2.34 -9.52
CA MET A 1 3.72 1.19 -8.68
C MET A 1 2.48 0.39 -8.26
N ILE A 2 2.57 -0.93 -8.16
CA ILE A 2 1.48 -1.79 -7.65
C ILE A 2 2.05 -2.63 -6.51
N LEU A 3 1.45 -2.55 -5.33
CA LEU A 3 1.77 -3.38 -4.17
C LEU A 3 0.75 -4.52 -4.14
N HIS A 4 1.21 -5.76 -4.28
CA HIS A 4 0.37 -6.95 -4.14
C HIS A 4 0.32 -7.36 -2.67
N LEU A 5 -0.88 -7.52 -2.14
CA LEU A 5 -1.07 -7.89 -0.74
C LEU A 5 -1.20 -9.42 -0.60
N VAL A 6 -1.03 -9.91 0.62
CA VAL A 6 -1.21 -11.32 0.95
C VAL A 6 -2.61 -11.78 0.55
N THR A 7 -2.72 -12.90 -0.18
CA THR A 7 -4.02 -13.35 -0.71
C THR A 7 -4.92 -13.92 0.39
N ASP A 8 -4.31 -14.56 1.39
CA ASP A 8 -5.00 -15.09 2.56
C ASP A 8 -5.55 -13.94 3.42
N LYS A 9 -6.88 -13.86 3.54
CA LYS A 9 -7.59 -12.81 4.28
C LYS A 9 -7.40 -12.93 5.79
N GLU A 10 -7.03 -14.10 6.30
CA GLU A 10 -6.78 -14.37 7.72
C GLU A 10 -5.30 -14.20 8.10
N SER A 11 -4.46 -13.83 7.13
CA SER A 11 -3.04 -13.61 7.38
C SER A 11 -2.83 -12.55 8.48
N PRO A 12 -1.96 -12.80 9.47
CA PRO A 12 -1.58 -11.82 10.50
C PRO A 12 -1.07 -10.49 9.93
N TYR A 13 -0.63 -10.49 8.66
CA TYR A 13 -0.30 -9.27 7.92
C TYR A 13 -1.39 -8.19 8.04
N TYR A 14 -2.67 -8.57 7.90
CA TYR A 14 -3.79 -7.62 7.93
C TYR A 14 -4.12 -7.07 9.32
N GLN A 15 -3.54 -7.63 10.38
CA GLN A 15 -3.63 -7.15 11.76
C GLN A 15 -2.32 -6.48 12.22
N SER A 16 -1.33 -6.37 11.32
CA SER A 16 -0.02 -5.85 11.67
C SER A 16 0.03 -4.32 11.61
N PRO A 17 0.86 -3.67 12.45
CA PRO A 17 1.07 -2.23 12.37
C PRO A 17 1.58 -1.74 11.01
N VAL A 18 2.26 -2.60 10.24
CA VAL A 18 2.76 -2.25 8.91
C VAL A 18 1.61 -2.10 7.92
N PHE A 19 0.57 -2.93 8.03
CA PHE A 19 -0.62 -2.79 7.21
C PHE A 19 -1.43 -1.55 7.58
N ASP A 20 -1.55 -1.23 8.87
CA ASP A 20 -2.21 0.00 9.33
C ASP A 20 -1.55 1.25 8.73
N LYS A 21 -0.21 1.29 8.72
CA LYS A 21 0.56 2.37 8.10
C LYS A 21 0.31 2.49 6.59
N LEU A 22 0.22 1.37 5.88
CA LEU A 22 -0.11 1.36 4.46
C LEU A 22 -1.52 1.93 4.24
N ILE A 23 -2.51 1.51 5.03
CA ILE A 23 -3.88 2.02 4.92
C ILE A 23 -3.95 3.51 5.26
N ALA A 24 -3.27 3.96 6.31
CA ALA A 24 -3.15 5.37 6.67
C ALA A 24 -2.57 6.21 5.51
N TYR A 25 -1.49 5.74 4.87
CA TYR A 25 -0.93 6.40 3.69
C TYR A 25 -1.92 6.46 2.53
N VAL A 26 -2.63 5.36 2.23
CA VAL A 26 -3.64 5.30 1.16
C VAL A 26 -4.78 6.28 1.43
N MET A 27 -5.26 6.37 2.67
CA MET A 27 -6.31 7.31 3.07
C MET A 27 -5.85 8.77 3.00
N ALA A 28 -4.58 9.05 3.32
CA ALA A 28 -4.01 10.40 3.18
C ALA A 28 -3.81 10.81 1.71
N ASN A 29 -3.67 9.83 0.79
CA ASN A 29 -3.29 10.05 -0.62
C ASN A 29 -4.32 9.49 -1.61
N THR A 30 -5.62 9.62 -1.33
CA THR A 30 -6.71 9.02 -2.11
C THR A 30 -6.73 9.39 -3.60
N ARG A 31 -6.20 10.56 -3.99
CA ARG A 31 -6.10 10.97 -5.41
C ARG A 31 -5.04 10.17 -6.17
N SER A 32 -3.99 9.75 -5.48
CA SER A 32 -2.83 9.06 -6.06
C SER A 32 -2.87 7.55 -5.83
N CYS A 33 -3.67 7.09 -4.86
CA CYS A 33 -3.76 5.69 -4.45
C CYS A 33 -5.12 5.08 -4.80
N LYS A 34 -5.12 3.80 -5.18
CA LYS A 34 -6.33 3.01 -5.36
C LYS A 34 -6.15 1.61 -4.78
N LEU A 35 -6.92 1.29 -3.74
CA LEU A 35 -7.09 -0.10 -3.28
C LEU A 35 -7.98 -0.86 -4.28
N ARG A 36 -7.57 -2.06 -4.66
CA ARG A 36 -8.26 -2.90 -5.64
C ARG A 36 -8.35 -4.32 -5.10
N GLU A 37 -9.48 -4.96 -5.33
CA GLU A 37 -9.67 -6.41 -5.14
C GLU A 37 -10.14 -7.00 -6.47
N VAL A 38 -9.42 -7.99 -7.00
CA VAL A 38 -9.79 -8.73 -8.21
C VAL A 38 -9.84 -10.21 -7.84
N GLY A 39 -11.05 -10.78 -7.81
CA GLY A 39 -11.29 -12.10 -7.24
C GLY A 39 -10.88 -12.13 -5.77
N LYS A 40 -9.89 -12.95 -5.42
CA LYS A 40 -9.34 -13.04 -4.05
C LYS A 40 -8.04 -12.23 -3.85
N LYS A 41 -7.54 -11.55 -4.88
CA LYS A 41 -6.25 -10.85 -4.83
C LYS A 41 -6.43 -9.36 -4.58
N ARG A 42 -5.84 -8.85 -3.50
CA ARG A 42 -5.83 -7.42 -3.17
C ARG A 42 -4.54 -6.76 -3.62
N SER A 43 -4.64 -5.51 -4.05
CA SER A 43 -3.49 -4.68 -4.40
C SER A 43 -3.74 -3.21 -4.15
N VAL A 44 -2.68 -2.45 -3.89
CA VAL A 44 -2.70 -0.99 -3.89
C VAL A 44 -1.97 -0.49 -5.13
N SER A 45 -2.64 0.30 -5.96
CA SER A 45 -2.02 1.01 -7.07
C SER A 45 -1.68 2.44 -6.65
N ILE A 46 -0.41 2.81 -6.82
CA ILE A 46 0.10 4.17 -6.55
C ILE A 46 0.56 4.77 -7.88
N LYS A 47 -0.07 5.89 -8.25
CA LYS A 47 0.16 6.62 -9.51
C LYS A 47 1.34 7.59 -9.38
N ASN A 48 1.78 8.13 -10.51
CA ASN A 48 2.82 9.17 -10.61
C ASN A 48 4.19 8.78 -10.01
N VAL A 49 4.50 7.48 -10.02
CA VAL A 49 5.82 6.97 -9.64
C VAL A 49 6.66 6.86 -10.90
N THR A 50 7.58 7.80 -11.10
CA THR A 50 8.35 7.98 -12.36
C THR A 50 9.78 7.46 -12.29
N SER A 51 10.28 7.13 -11.09
CA SER A 51 11.62 6.57 -10.89
C SER A 51 11.65 5.61 -9.70
N VAL A 52 12.75 4.87 -9.56
CA VAL A 52 12.97 3.97 -8.42
C VAL A 52 13.15 4.77 -7.13
N GLU A 53 13.85 5.90 -7.16
CA GLU A 53 14.06 6.79 -6.02
C GLU A 53 12.73 7.33 -5.47
N ASN A 54 11.80 7.72 -6.36
CA ASN A 54 10.46 8.12 -5.99
C ASN A 54 9.70 6.95 -5.31
N ALA A 55 9.78 5.74 -5.87
CA ALA A 55 9.18 4.56 -5.27
C ALA A 55 9.73 4.28 -3.86
N VAL A 56 11.05 4.34 -3.68
CA VAL A 56 11.72 4.13 -2.39
C VAL A 56 11.31 5.20 -1.38
N ALA A 57 11.27 6.48 -1.79
CA ALA A 57 10.85 7.58 -0.93
C ALA A 57 9.40 7.38 -0.42
N ILE A 58 8.49 6.93 -1.29
CA ILE A 58 7.11 6.58 -0.92
C ILE A 58 7.09 5.43 0.09
N MET A 59 7.87 4.37 -0.14
CA MET A 59 7.91 3.22 0.77
C MET A 59 8.47 3.60 2.16
N GLU A 60 9.48 4.45 2.21
CA GLU A 60 10.00 4.99 3.47
C GLU A 60 9.01 5.91 4.18
N GLN A 61 8.21 6.68 3.45
CA GLN A 61 7.11 7.45 4.03
C GLN A 61 6.06 6.54 4.67
N ILE A 62 5.63 5.49 3.97
CA ILE A 62 4.70 4.49 4.52
C ILE A 62 5.27 3.87 5.81
N LYS A 63 6.54 3.47 5.80
CA LYS A 63 7.20 2.86 6.97
C LYS A 63 7.22 3.78 8.20
N LYS A 64 7.37 5.09 7.99
CA LYS A 64 7.46 6.13 9.03
C LYS A 64 6.10 6.69 9.47
N GLN A 65 5.02 6.38 8.76
CA GLN A 65 3.67 6.80 9.13
C GLN A 65 3.38 6.36 10.58
N SER A 66 2.91 7.28 11.41
CA SER A 66 2.63 7.07 12.85
C SER A 66 1.21 6.60 13.08
#